data_AF-A0A0D1ZNH7-F1
#
_entry.id   AF-A0A0D1ZNH7-F1
#
_cell.length_a   1.000
_cell.length_b   1.000
_cell.length_c   1.000
_cell.angle_alpha   90.00
_cell.angle_beta   90.00
_cell.angle_gamma   90.00
#
_symmetry.space_group_name_H-M   'P 1'
#
loop_
_entity.id
_entity.type
_entity.pdbx_description
1 polymer ?
#
loop_
_entity_poly.entity_id
_entity_poly.type
_entity_poly.pdbx_seq_one_letter_code
_entity_poly.pdbx_strand_id
1 'polypeptide(L)'
;MRVPSASLLRAMMHPPQPICHQIRCKSDWMPREKYAKISSLDKLHRKQKAEFREKRLAAELRAQNMTELPPSQKKAPPPSSTLNLDSLSSSESPSSHLPFLISRTPSNNLPIYETAKAGGSKHITCIRKITGDLSELASAVRMALGLQQYIVDPKGRKKETVSVNPVSRQVIIRGWRGSEVKKWAELSGF
;
A
#
# COMPACT_ATOMS: atom_id res chain seq x y z
N MET A 1 7.83 -31.82 -54.29
CA MET A 1 9.13 -31.11 -54.23
C MET A 1 8.93 -29.81 -53.46
N ARG A 2 9.62 -29.61 -52.33
CA ARG A 2 9.52 -28.38 -51.53
C ARG A 2 10.66 -27.43 -51.92
N VAL A 3 10.31 -26.19 -52.20
CA VAL A 3 11.25 -25.10 -52.53
C VAL A 3 12.04 -24.74 -51.26
N PRO A 4 13.38 -24.60 -51.32
CA PRO A 4 14.17 -24.20 -50.16
C PRO A 4 13.83 -22.76 -49.72
N SER A 5 13.85 -22.53 -48.41
CA SER A 5 13.46 -21.27 -47.79
C SER A 5 14.41 -20.12 -48.14
N ALA A 6 13.83 -18.96 -48.46
CA ALA A 6 14.54 -17.73 -48.83
C ALA A 6 15.52 -17.18 -47.76
N SER A 7 15.46 -17.72 -46.55
CA SER A 7 16.33 -17.37 -45.42
C SER A 7 17.78 -17.83 -45.59
N LEU A 8 18.04 -18.86 -46.40
CA LEU A 8 19.41 -19.37 -46.64
C LEU A 8 20.17 -18.56 -47.70
N LEU A 9 19.47 -17.98 -48.68
CA LEU A 9 20.11 -17.18 -49.74
C LEU A 9 20.57 -15.79 -49.29
N ARG A 10 19.96 -15.24 -48.23
CA ARG A 10 20.34 -13.91 -47.70
C ARG A 10 21.61 -13.94 -46.84
N ALA A 11 21.99 -15.10 -46.29
CA ALA A 11 23.16 -15.24 -45.41
C ALA A 11 24.52 -15.21 -46.14
N MET A 12 24.55 -15.41 -47.47
CA MET A 12 25.81 -15.52 -48.21
C MET A 12 26.27 -14.25 -48.93
N MET A 13 25.47 -13.17 -48.91
CA MET A 13 25.73 -11.96 -49.71
C MET A 13 25.93 -10.69 -48.88
N HIS A 14 26.14 -10.77 -47.56
CA HIS A 14 26.45 -9.60 -46.74
C HIS A 14 27.84 -9.79 -46.10
N PRO A 15 28.79 -8.87 -46.33
CA PRO A 15 30.07 -8.93 -45.64
C PRO A 15 29.83 -8.81 -44.12
N PRO A 16 30.63 -9.47 -43.27
CA PRO A 16 30.52 -9.35 -41.84
C PRO A 16 30.76 -7.88 -41.48
N GLN A 17 29.71 -7.19 -41.03
CA GLN A 17 29.91 -5.87 -40.45
C GLN A 17 30.78 -6.07 -39.20
N PRO A 18 31.89 -5.33 -39.06
CA PRO A 18 32.62 -5.36 -37.80
C PRO A 18 31.64 -4.99 -36.70
N ILE A 19 31.70 -5.72 -35.60
CA ILE A 19 31.01 -5.38 -34.36
C ILE A 19 31.53 -3.99 -34.01
N CYS A 20 30.81 -2.97 -34.46
CA CYS A 20 30.98 -1.62 -34.01
C CYS A 20 30.64 -1.72 -32.53
N HIS A 21 31.68 -1.79 -31.70
CA HIS A 21 31.58 -1.45 -30.31
C HIS A 21 30.85 -0.12 -30.29
N GLN A 22 29.55 -0.17 -30.00
CA GLN A 22 28.76 1.00 -29.67
C GLN A 22 29.35 1.51 -28.36
N ILE A 23 30.49 2.20 -28.50
CA ILE A 23 30.83 3.35 -27.70
C ILE A 23 29.57 4.17 -27.78
N ARG A 24 28.74 4.03 -26.76
CA ARG A 24 27.55 4.84 -26.53
C ARG A 24 28.02 6.28 -26.66
N CYS A 25 27.81 6.88 -27.83
CA CYS A 25 28.16 8.26 -28.11
C CYS A 25 27.48 9.09 -27.04
N LYS A 26 28.25 9.48 -26.03
CA LYS A 26 27.79 10.45 -25.03
C LYS A 26 27.74 11.75 -25.80
N SER A 27 26.53 12.19 -26.09
CA SER A 27 26.30 13.48 -26.72
C SER A 27 27.01 14.57 -25.91
N ASP A 28 27.94 15.28 -26.55
CA ASP A 28 28.64 16.46 -26.00
C ASP A 28 27.69 17.63 -25.67
N TRP A 29 26.40 17.46 -26.00
CA TRP A 29 25.32 18.42 -25.76
C TRP A 29 24.97 18.66 -24.29
N MET A 30 25.61 17.95 -23.35
CA MET A 30 25.49 18.26 -21.92
C MET A 30 26.82 18.00 -21.20
N PRO A 31 27.39 18.98 -20.48
CA PRO A 31 28.59 18.78 -19.67
C PRO A 31 28.45 17.56 -18.74
N ARG A 32 29.49 16.73 -18.67
CA ARG A 32 29.53 15.46 -17.90
C ARG A 32 29.07 15.61 -16.44
N GLU A 33 29.34 16.77 -15.84
CA GLU A 33 28.91 17.15 -14.49
C GLU A 33 27.40 17.30 -14.38
N LYS A 34 26.72 17.83 -15.41
CA LYS A 34 25.25 17.90 -15.46
C LYS A 34 24.65 16.50 -15.54
N TYR A 35 25.23 15.60 -16.35
CA TYR A 35 24.81 14.18 -16.40
C TYR A 35 25.00 13.45 -15.07
N ALA A 36 26.13 13.67 -14.39
CA ALA A 36 26.41 13.06 -13.09
C ALA A 36 25.40 13.54 -12.01
N LYS A 37 25.06 14.83 -12.00
CA LYS A 37 24.06 15.43 -11.09
C LYS A 37 22.63 14.93 -11.38
N ILE A 38 22.25 14.79 -12.64
CA ILE A 38 20.93 14.23 -13.01
C ILE A 38 20.84 12.75 -12.64
N SER A 39 21.93 11.99 -12.84
CA SER A 39 21.99 10.58 -12.47
C SER A 39 21.96 10.36 -10.96
N SER A 40 22.64 11.21 -10.16
CA SER A 40 22.60 11.09 -8.69
C SER A 40 21.21 11.40 -8.14
N LEU A 41 20.53 12.41 -8.70
CA LEU A 41 19.16 12.77 -8.34
C LEU A 41 18.16 11.65 -8.72
N ASP A 42 18.28 11.06 -9.91
CA ASP A 42 17.44 9.91 -10.31
C ASP A 42 17.68 8.69 -9.41
N LYS A 43 18.94 8.38 -9.09
CA LYS A 43 19.29 7.31 -8.12
C LYS A 43 18.67 7.57 -6.75
N LEU A 44 18.69 8.82 -6.27
CA LEU A 44 18.05 9.20 -5.02
C LEU A 44 16.53 8.99 -5.06
N HIS A 45 15.87 9.45 -6.13
CA HIS A 45 14.43 9.23 -6.30
C HIS A 45 14.06 7.75 -6.38
N ARG A 46 14.85 6.93 -7.08
CA ARG A 46 14.66 5.48 -7.13
C ARG A 46 14.80 4.85 -5.75
N LYS A 47 15.83 5.25 -4.98
CA LYS A 47 16.04 4.78 -3.62
C LYS A 47 14.86 5.15 -2.71
N GLN A 48 14.39 6.39 -2.77
CA GLN A 48 13.20 6.83 -2.02
C GLN A 48 11.95 6.03 -2.39
N LYS A 49 11.70 5.80 -3.68
CA LYS A 49 10.58 4.95 -4.14
C LYS A 49 10.70 3.51 -3.64
N ALA A 50 11.90 2.94 -3.64
CA ALA A 50 12.14 1.61 -3.08
C ALA A 50 11.86 1.58 -1.58
N GLU A 51 12.39 2.54 -0.81
CA GLU A 51 12.11 2.66 0.63
C GLU A 51 10.60 2.80 0.92
N PHE A 52 9.84 3.49 0.07
CA PHE A 52 8.39 3.56 0.22
C PHE A 52 7.68 2.23 -0.05
N ARG A 53 8.15 1.46 -1.06
CA ARG A 53 7.64 0.10 -1.31
C ARG A 53 7.94 -0.82 -0.13
N GLU A 54 9.16 -0.79 0.39
CA GLU A 54 9.57 -1.55 1.57
C GLU A 54 8.68 -1.22 2.78
N LYS A 55 8.39 0.06 3.04
CA LYS A 55 7.49 0.48 4.12
C LYS A 55 6.07 -0.10 3.96
N ARG A 56 5.57 -0.19 2.73
CA ARG A 56 4.25 -0.77 2.44
C ARG A 56 4.25 -2.29 2.64
N LEU A 57 5.27 -2.99 2.11
CA LEU A 57 5.44 -4.43 2.34
C LEU A 57 5.58 -4.76 3.83
N ALA A 58 6.32 -3.94 4.59
CA ALA A 58 6.44 -4.10 6.03
C ALA A 58 5.13 -3.84 6.79
N ALA A 59 4.20 -3.04 6.24
CA ALA A 59 2.86 -2.88 6.79
C ALA A 59 1.96 -4.08 6.45
N GLU A 60 2.10 -4.65 5.25
CA GLU A 60 1.39 -5.87 4.86
C GLU A 60 1.83 -7.07 5.71
N LEU A 61 3.14 -7.23 5.93
CA LEU A 61 3.69 -8.28 6.81
C LEU A 61 3.17 -8.14 8.24
N ARG A 62 3.12 -6.93 8.79
CA ARG A 62 2.53 -6.71 10.13
C ARG A 62 1.05 -7.04 10.19
N ALA A 63 0.29 -6.73 9.13
CA ALA A 63 -1.11 -7.12 9.05
C ALA A 63 -1.28 -8.65 9.00
N GLN A 64 -0.39 -9.36 8.31
CA GLN A 64 -0.37 -10.83 8.32
C GLN A 64 -0.12 -11.36 9.74
N ASN A 65 0.87 -10.80 10.44
CA ASN A 65 1.18 -11.19 11.82
C ASN A 65 0.02 -10.95 12.80
N MET A 66 -0.86 -9.96 12.57
CA MET A 66 -2.07 -9.78 13.38
C MET A 66 -3.10 -10.91 13.22
N THR A 67 -3.03 -11.68 12.14
CA THR A 67 -3.95 -12.79 11.85
C THR A 67 -3.47 -14.12 12.44
N GLU A 68 -2.17 -14.26 12.71
CA GLU A 68 -1.57 -15.50 13.20
C GLU A 68 -1.83 -15.69 14.71
N LEU A 69 -3.07 -16.08 15.04
CA LEU A 69 -3.36 -16.92 16.20
C LEU A 69 -2.85 -18.35 15.90
N PRO A 70 -2.43 -19.14 16.92
CA PRO A 70 -1.74 -20.42 16.72
C PRO A 70 -2.49 -21.37 15.78
N PRO A 71 -1.78 -22.20 14.98
CA PRO A 71 -2.38 -22.99 13.92
C PRO A 71 -3.19 -24.16 14.51
N SER A 72 -4.43 -23.89 14.87
CA SER A 72 -5.48 -24.89 14.92
C SER A 72 -6.67 -24.32 14.18
N GLN A 73 -7.11 -25.02 13.14
CA GLN A 73 -8.27 -24.73 12.28
C GLN A 73 -8.03 -23.85 11.04
N LYS A 74 -7.03 -24.18 10.22
CA LYS A 74 -7.24 -24.14 8.76
C LYS A 74 -8.06 -25.38 8.37
N LYS A 75 -9.39 -25.35 8.52
CA LYS A 75 -10.25 -26.33 7.85
C LYS A 75 -10.42 -25.93 6.38
N ALA A 76 -10.22 -26.91 5.51
CA ALA A 76 -10.33 -26.83 4.06
C ALA A 76 -11.70 -26.30 3.59
N PRO A 77 -11.80 -25.71 2.37
CA PRO A 77 -13.08 -25.34 1.79
C PRO A 77 -13.92 -26.61 1.56
N PRO A 78 -15.18 -26.70 2.07
CA PRO A 78 -16.07 -27.80 1.70
C PRO A 78 -16.49 -27.67 0.23
N PRO A 79 -16.67 -28.78 -0.49
CA PRO A 79 -17.15 -28.77 -1.87
C PRO A 79 -18.60 -28.27 -1.95
N SER A 80 -18.89 -27.57 -3.03
CA SER A 80 -20.14 -26.91 -3.39
C SER A 80 -21.39 -27.79 -3.23
N SER A 81 -22.40 -27.26 -2.53
CA SER A 81 -23.79 -27.72 -2.61
C SER A 81 -24.76 -26.53 -2.57
N THR A 82 -25.33 -26.29 -3.75
CA THR A 82 -26.69 -25.83 -4.11
C THR A 82 -27.52 -24.93 -3.17
N LEU A 83 -27.85 -23.74 -3.73
CA LEU A 83 -29.06 -22.89 -3.62
C LEU A 83 -29.79 -22.79 -2.27
N ASN A 84 -29.92 -21.54 -1.76
CA ASN A 84 -31.20 -20.99 -1.30
C ASN A 84 -31.18 -19.45 -1.41
N LEU A 85 -32.23 -18.93 -2.06
CA LEU A 85 -32.61 -17.52 -2.21
C LEU A 85 -33.51 -17.14 -1.00
N ASP A 86 -33.56 -15.84 -0.71
CA ASP A 86 -34.45 -15.17 0.25
C ASP A 86 -34.04 -15.11 1.73
N SER A 87 -33.33 -14.04 2.08
CA SER A 87 -33.61 -13.25 3.29
C SER A 87 -32.84 -11.93 3.21
N LEU A 88 -33.55 -10.88 2.77
CA LEU A 88 -33.14 -9.49 2.94
C LEU A 88 -33.33 -9.11 4.41
N SER A 89 -32.55 -9.70 5.31
CA SER A 89 -32.43 -9.27 6.69
C SER A 89 -31.20 -8.39 6.80
N SER A 90 -31.44 -7.09 6.83
CA SER A 90 -30.51 -6.06 7.30
C SER A 90 -29.68 -6.60 8.46
N SER A 91 -28.41 -6.88 8.19
CA SER A 91 -27.42 -7.25 9.20
C SER A 91 -27.09 -6.02 10.04
N GLU A 92 -27.98 -5.65 10.96
CA GLU A 92 -27.58 -4.93 12.16
C GLU A 92 -26.82 -5.95 13.02
N SER A 93 -25.50 -5.98 12.81
CA SER A 93 -24.58 -6.63 13.73
C SER A 93 -24.80 -6.07 15.15
N PRO A 94 -24.63 -6.89 16.19
CA PRO A 94 -24.91 -6.48 17.56
C PRO A 94 -24.13 -5.21 17.85
N SER A 95 -24.83 -4.18 18.29
CA SER A 95 -24.25 -2.91 18.73
C SER A 95 -23.19 -3.22 19.78
N SER A 96 -21.93 -3.31 19.35
CA SER A 96 -20.82 -3.39 20.27
C SER A 96 -20.93 -2.17 21.16
N HIS A 97 -20.86 -2.35 22.49
CA HIS A 97 -20.96 -1.28 23.49
C HIS A 97 -19.79 -0.27 23.42
N LEU A 98 -19.08 -0.24 22.28
CA LEU A 98 -18.00 0.68 22.00
C LEU A 98 -18.61 2.08 21.85
N PRO A 99 -17.93 3.12 22.39
CA PRO A 99 -18.38 4.49 22.25
C PRO A 99 -18.25 5.01 20.80
N PHE A 100 -17.76 4.20 19.87
CA PHE A 100 -17.57 4.52 18.46
C PHE A 100 -17.88 3.31 17.56
N LEU A 101 -18.25 3.61 16.32
CA LEU A 101 -18.50 2.62 15.28
C LEU A 101 -17.96 3.12 13.93
N ILE A 102 -17.44 2.19 13.12
CA ILE A 102 -16.99 2.45 11.76
C ILE A 102 -18.02 1.87 10.79
N SER A 103 -18.76 2.71 10.08
CA SER A 103 -19.77 2.23 9.13
C SER A 103 -19.14 1.81 7.79
N ARG A 104 -19.50 0.62 7.31
CA ARG A 104 -19.09 0.11 6.00
C ARG A 104 -19.59 0.99 4.85
N THR A 105 -18.88 0.99 3.74
CA THR A 105 -19.32 1.63 2.49
C THR A 105 -20.52 0.88 1.88
N PRO A 106 -21.29 1.47 0.94
CA PRO A 106 -22.39 0.76 0.28
C PRO A 106 -21.96 -0.55 -0.40
N SER A 107 -20.70 -0.65 -0.81
CA SER A 107 -20.09 -1.87 -1.34
C SER A 107 -19.60 -2.84 -0.26
N ASN A 108 -20.01 -2.67 1.00
CA ASN A 108 -19.59 -3.46 2.17
C ASN A 108 -18.08 -3.48 2.46
N ASN A 109 -17.33 -2.50 1.96
CA ASN A 109 -15.90 -2.34 2.25
C ASN A 109 -15.66 -1.41 3.44
N LEU A 110 -14.58 -1.66 4.19
CA LEU A 110 -14.11 -0.78 5.26
C LEU A 110 -13.66 0.59 4.70
N PRO A 111 -14.06 1.72 5.31
CA PRO A 111 -13.78 3.08 4.85
C PRO A 111 -12.36 3.56 5.25
N ILE A 112 -11.33 2.76 4.95
CA ILE A 112 -9.93 3.00 5.30
C ILE A 112 -9.15 3.30 4.03
N TYR A 113 -8.53 4.46 3.96
CA TYR A 113 -7.88 4.96 2.76
C TYR A 113 -6.46 5.42 3.03
N GLU A 114 -5.52 5.10 2.14
CA GLU A 114 -4.16 5.63 2.19
C GLU A 114 -4.03 6.80 1.21
N THR A 115 -3.39 7.88 1.64
CA THR A 115 -3.13 9.04 0.79
C THR A 115 -1.72 9.57 1.02
N ALA A 116 -1.12 10.13 -0.03
CA ALA A 116 0.16 10.83 0.05
C ALA A 116 -0.05 12.32 -0.20
N LYS A 117 0.51 13.16 0.68
CA LYS A 117 0.49 14.63 0.61
C LYS A 117 1.91 15.15 0.42
N ALA A 118 2.04 16.47 0.21
CA ALA A 118 3.33 17.15 0.05
C ALA A 118 4.23 16.51 -1.03
N GLY A 119 3.69 16.36 -2.25
CA GLY A 119 4.43 15.78 -3.38
C GLY A 119 4.77 14.29 -3.21
N GLY A 120 4.07 13.58 -2.32
CA GLY A 120 4.27 12.15 -2.11
C GLY A 120 5.19 11.80 -0.94
N SER A 121 5.71 12.78 -0.18
CA SER A 121 6.55 12.51 0.99
C SER A 121 5.73 12.22 2.26
N LYS A 122 4.57 12.86 2.42
CA LYS A 122 3.75 12.73 3.63
C LYS A 122 2.65 11.69 3.43
N HIS A 123 2.92 10.46 3.84
CA HIS A 123 1.94 9.38 3.79
C HIS A 123 1.04 9.37 5.03
N ILE A 124 -0.25 9.21 4.82
CA ILE A 124 -1.26 9.12 5.87
C ILE A 124 -2.29 8.05 5.53
N THR A 125 -2.79 7.39 6.56
CA THR A 125 -3.93 6.48 6.50
C THR A 125 -5.11 7.15 7.19
N CYS A 126 -6.26 7.19 6.55
CA CYS A 126 -7.46 7.86 7.06
C CYS A 126 -8.60 6.87 7.24
N ILE A 127 -9.23 6.86 8.42
CA ILE A 127 -10.46 6.12 8.72
C ILE A 127 -11.62 7.09 8.62
N ARG A 128 -12.63 6.76 7.81
CA ARG A 128 -13.84 7.58 7.56
C ARG A 128 -15.11 6.88 8.04
N LYS A 129 -16.25 7.57 7.89
CA LYS A 129 -17.59 7.08 8.24
C LYS A 129 -17.67 6.60 9.71
N ILE A 130 -17.14 7.42 10.60
CA ILE A 130 -17.12 7.13 12.04
C ILE A 130 -18.33 7.78 12.71
N THR A 131 -19.02 7.02 13.54
CA THR A 131 -20.06 7.50 14.45
C THR A 131 -19.57 7.33 15.90
N GLY A 132 -20.05 8.18 16.82
CA GLY A 132 -19.61 8.18 18.22
C GLY A 132 -18.34 8.99 18.49
N ASP A 133 -17.56 8.58 19.49
CA ASP A 133 -16.38 9.30 19.96
C ASP A 133 -15.10 9.01 19.16
N LEU A 134 -14.49 10.08 18.64
CA LEU A 134 -13.30 10.01 17.80
C LEU A 134 -12.02 9.84 18.63
N SER A 135 -11.98 10.37 19.86
CA SER A 135 -10.82 10.23 20.75
C SER A 135 -10.59 8.79 21.17
N GLU A 136 -11.66 8.11 21.60
CA GLU A 136 -11.61 6.70 21.96
C GLU A 136 -11.19 5.82 20.78
N LEU A 137 -11.73 6.06 19.57
CA LEU A 137 -11.28 5.35 18.38
C LEU A 137 -9.79 5.57 18.10
N ALA A 138 -9.30 6.81 18.21
CA ALA A 138 -7.89 7.12 18.00
C ALA A 138 -7.00 6.43 19.04
N SER A 139 -7.42 6.38 20.31
CA SER A 139 -6.72 5.68 21.39
C SER A 139 -6.70 4.16 21.15
N ALA A 140 -7.85 3.57 20.81
CA ALA A 140 -8.00 2.15 20.52
C ALA A 140 -7.10 1.71 19.35
N VAL A 141 -7.11 2.46 18.24
CA VAL A 141 -6.22 2.20 17.09
C VAL A 141 -4.75 2.30 17.48
N ARG A 142 -4.39 3.33 18.24
CA ARG A 142 -3.01 3.55 18.69
C ARG A 142 -2.54 2.38 19.56
N MET A 143 -3.35 1.93 20.50
CA MET A 143 -3.06 0.81 21.38
C MET A 143 -2.96 -0.50 20.61
N ALA A 144 -3.94 -0.78 19.74
CA ALA A 144 -3.98 -2.02 18.97
C ALA A 144 -2.78 -2.20 18.04
N LEU A 145 -2.26 -1.10 17.48
CA LEU A 145 -1.10 -1.13 16.59
C LEU A 145 0.23 -0.90 17.34
N GLY A 146 0.21 -0.75 18.66
CA GLY A 146 1.42 -0.50 19.47
C GLY A 146 2.14 0.80 19.09
N LEU A 147 1.40 1.81 18.67
CA LEU A 147 1.96 3.07 18.16
C LEU A 147 2.33 4.02 19.29
N GLN A 148 3.47 4.68 19.14
CA GLN A 148 3.87 5.78 20.00
C GLN A 148 2.89 6.95 19.88
N GLN A 149 2.68 7.70 20.95
CA GLN A 149 1.79 8.87 20.92
C GLN A 149 2.28 9.94 19.94
N TYR A 150 3.60 10.17 19.92
CA TYR A 150 4.23 11.19 19.11
C TYR A 150 5.36 10.60 18.25
N ILE A 151 5.45 11.08 17.01
CA ILE A 151 6.60 10.91 16.12
C ILE A 151 7.39 12.21 16.12
N VAL A 152 8.71 12.10 16.17
CA VAL A 152 9.63 13.23 16.08
C VAL A 152 10.03 13.41 14.61
N ASP A 153 9.72 14.57 14.04
CA ASP A 153 10.17 14.92 12.69
C ASP A 153 11.70 15.13 12.67
N PRO A 154 12.37 15.08 11.49
CA PRO A 154 13.80 15.38 11.37
C PRO A 154 14.21 16.77 11.92
N LYS A 155 13.25 17.67 12.05
CA LYS A 155 13.40 19.01 12.65
C LYS A 155 13.20 19.03 14.17
N GLY A 156 13.13 17.88 14.84
CA GLY A 156 12.91 17.76 16.28
C GLY A 156 11.50 18.06 16.77
N ARG A 157 10.54 18.30 15.87
CA ARG A 157 9.16 18.66 16.23
C ARG A 157 8.38 17.40 16.59
N LYS A 158 7.75 17.37 17.77
CA LYS A 158 6.82 16.31 18.16
C LYS A 158 5.50 16.49 17.40
N LYS A 159 5.01 15.41 16.81
CA LYS A 159 3.74 15.36 16.09
C LYS A 159 2.97 14.14 16.49
N GLU A 160 1.66 14.27 16.67
CA GLU A 160 0.81 13.12 16.96
C GLU A 160 0.90 12.07 15.84
N THR A 161 1.00 10.82 16.26
CA THR A 161 0.98 9.67 15.35
C THR A 161 -0.41 9.44 14.80
N VAL A 162 -1.42 9.55 15.67
CA VAL A 162 -2.83 9.47 15.36
C VAL A 162 -3.46 10.81 15.74
N SER A 163 -4.02 11.50 14.76
CA SER A 163 -4.64 12.80 14.90
C SER A 163 -6.11 12.73 14.50
N VAL A 164 -6.96 13.48 15.16
CA VAL A 164 -8.41 13.52 14.90
C VAL A 164 -8.75 14.78 14.13
N ASN A 165 -9.55 14.65 13.07
CA ASN A 165 -10.23 15.80 12.48
C ASN A 165 -11.71 15.77 12.89
N PRO A 166 -12.13 16.61 13.86
CA PRO A 166 -13.51 16.61 14.36
C PRO A 166 -14.50 17.11 13.30
N VAL A 167 -14.10 18.07 12.45
CA VAL A 167 -14.99 18.67 11.45
C VAL A 167 -15.45 17.65 10.41
N SER A 168 -14.50 16.87 9.86
CA SER A 168 -14.83 15.83 8.87
C SER A 168 -15.07 14.46 9.49
N ARG A 169 -15.05 14.36 10.83
CA ARG A 169 -15.15 13.12 11.63
C ARG A 169 -14.30 11.98 11.07
N GLN A 170 -13.00 12.23 10.88
CA GLN A 170 -12.06 11.21 10.39
C GLN A 170 -10.84 11.13 11.30
N VAL A 171 -10.32 9.91 11.48
CA VAL A 171 -9.06 9.66 12.20
C VAL A 171 -7.93 9.54 11.19
N ILE A 172 -6.85 10.28 11.40
CA ILE A 172 -5.70 10.38 10.50
C ILE A 172 -4.47 9.82 11.20
N ILE A 173 -3.92 8.75 10.65
CA ILE A 173 -2.76 8.02 11.13
C ILE A 173 -1.58 8.36 10.21
N ARG A 174 -0.42 8.68 10.78
CA ARG A 174 0.79 8.88 9.98
C ARG A 174 1.38 7.56 9.47
N GLY A 175 1.85 7.59 8.23
CA GLY A 175 2.55 6.48 7.58
C GLY A 175 1.64 5.57 6.75
N TRP A 176 2.28 4.61 6.10
CA TRP A 176 1.64 3.48 5.41
C TRP A 176 1.20 2.47 6.46
N ARG A 177 -0.10 2.45 6.77
CA ARG A 177 -0.71 1.67 7.85
C ARG A 177 -2.07 1.09 7.41
N GLY A 178 -2.46 1.23 6.15
CA GLY A 178 -3.79 0.87 5.68
C GLY A 178 -4.09 -0.60 5.84
N SER A 179 -3.15 -1.48 5.49
CA SER A 179 -3.28 -2.93 5.67
C SER A 179 -3.47 -3.32 7.14
N GLU A 180 -2.66 -2.76 8.04
CA GLU A 180 -2.70 -3.02 9.49
C GLU A 180 -4.03 -2.57 10.08
N VAL A 181 -4.45 -1.34 9.78
CA VAL A 181 -5.69 -0.75 10.30
C VAL A 181 -6.91 -1.49 9.74
N LYS A 182 -6.87 -1.91 8.48
CA LYS A 182 -7.93 -2.72 7.88
C LYS A 182 -8.06 -4.06 8.58
N LYS A 183 -6.94 -4.75 8.80
CA LYS A 183 -6.95 -6.05 9.48
C LYS A 183 -7.45 -5.93 10.92
N TRP A 184 -7.00 -4.92 11.64
CA TRP A 184 -7.49 -4.62 12.98
C TRP A 184 -9.00 -4.37 13.01
N ALA A 185 -9.51 -3.57 12.08
CA ALA A 185 -10.93 -3.28 12.01
C ALA A 185 -11.78 -4.52 11.70
N GLU A 186 -11.30 -5.40 10.81
CA GLU A 186 -11.92 -6.70 10.55
C GLU A 186 -11.96 -7.58 11.81
N LEU A 187 -10.84 -7.68 12.56
CA LEU A 187 -10.75 -8.47 13.78
C LEU A 187 -11.64 -7.92 14.91
N SER A 188 -11.84 -6.60 14.93
CA SER A 188 -12.70 -5.91 15.89
C SER A 188 -14.19 -6.03 15.55
N GLY A 189 -14.54 -6.54 14.35
CA GLY A 189 -15.92 -6.75 13.92
C GLY A 189 -16.60 -5.52 13.28
N PHE A 190 -15.83 -4.55 12.76
CA PHE A 190 -16.36 -3.40 12.01
C PHE A 190 -16.54 -3.70 10.52
#